data_AF-A0A6J0WBS7-F1
#
_entry.id   AF-A0A6J0WBS7-F1
#
_cell.length_a   1.000
_cell.length_b   1.000
_cell.length_c   1.000
_cell.angle_alpha   90.00
_cell.angle_beta   90.00
_cell.angle_gamma   90.00
#
_symmetry.space_group_name_H-M   'P 1'
#
loop_
_entity.id
_entity.type
_entity.pdbx_description
1 polymer ?
#
loop_
_entity_poly.entity_id
_entity_poly.type
_entity_poly.pdbx_seq_one_letter_code
_entity_poly.pdbx_strand_id
1 'polypeptide(L)'
;MASRVNTSFTLIPNQKYRRSNRRSSYFSNNFDSDSQPLSTLGNFKALPVEIFQIILKYLSVKDISMLSMVSKTVSQHIINYISTSSGSKRLLLQDFHDPELPDREDTTILDHYRSLGLLFKRCTLLLPTKDRLKYIHKILADVSCFKFNGCASPLQCVGLLCYGLFLQTLTAGWDELECHRVYNFLCELTNLSRKMQTAVCSKPGSARKLELRIRLFCRNVLLDHWIHQSDSAFWLTCILKPWPMVNQARLLYIIFGPISPQDVVPREWLLENSARLLILSGNNICFTFMASKAVNGRTIELARLIVFLALVCEKELYCMDWAVKMMQRVCKVFSTPVERNNFLQSVANAFACAIMEMLQSVMSGDADDDDRSFMNLFHLVQAQASFHKEVLYLTMNVLSS
;
A
#
# COMPACT_ATOMS: atom_id res chain seq x y z
N MET A 1 -53.78 4.63 -4.78
CA MET A 1 -53.14 4.30 -3.48
C MET A 1 -51.69 4.75 -3.56
N ALA A 2 -51.39 5.88 -2.93
CA ALA A 2 -50.09 6.55 -3.01
C ALA A 2 -49.40 6.45 -1.63
N SER A 3 -48.21 5.83 -1.58
CA SER A 3 -47.41 5.74 -0.35
C SER A 3 -46.50 6.97 -0.24
N ARG A 4 -46.79 7.80 0.77
CA ARG A 4 -46.09 9.05 1.08
C ARG A 4 -44.68 8.80 1.64
N VAL A 5 -43.72 9.53 1.09
CA VAL A 5 -42.34 9.68 1.57
C VAL A 5 -42.37 10.59 2.80
N ASN A 6 -41.84 10.10 3.93
CA ASN A 6 -41.73 10.87 5.17
C ASN A 6 -40.34 11.52 5.26
N THR A 7 -40.27 12.81 4.99
CA THR A 7 -39.11 13.68 5.21
C THR A 7 -39.17 14.28 6.61
N SER A 8 -38.46 13.70 7.58
CA SER A 8 -38.26 14.32 8.89
C SER A 8 -36.90 15.00 8.95
N PHE A 9 -36.86 16.25 8.48
CA PHE A 9 -35.80 17.19 8.80
C PHE A 9 -35.92 17.60 10.27
N THR A 10 -34.85 17.43 11.04
CA THR A 10 -34.75 17.88 12.43
C THR A 10 -34.69 19.41 12.48
N LEU A 11 -35.78 20.00 13.00
CA LEU A 11 -35.93 21.42 13.29
C LEU A 11 -34.97 21.82 14.42
N ILE A 12 -34.13 22.83 14.17
CA ILE A 12 -33.24 23.47 15.15
C ILE A 12 -34.08 24.30 16.14
N PRO A 13 -34.04 24.03 17.46
CA PRO A 13 -34.73 24.89 18.43
C PRO A 13 -33.95 26.19 18.66
N ASN A 14 -34.55 27.31 18.28
CA ASN A 14 -34.11 28.66 18.64
C ASN A 14 -34.47 28.95 20.11
N GLN A 15 -33.65 28.49 21.07
CA GLN A 15 -33.75 28.97 22.46
C GLN A 15 -32.37 29.26 23.05
N LYS A 16 -32.12 30.56 23.27
CA LYS A 16 -30.98 31.09 24.02
C LYS A 16 -31.04 30.58 25.47
N TYR A 17 -30.24 29.57 25.79
CA TYR A 17 -30.04 29.15 27.18
C TYR A 17 -29.20 30.19 27.94
N ARG A 18 -29.89 30.99 28.77
CA ARG A 18 -29.29 31.79 29.85
C ARG A 18 -28.64 30.84 30.87
N ARG A 19 -27.32 30.95 31.08
CA ARG A 19 -26.61 30.29 32.18
C ARG A 19 -27.05 30.93 33.50
N SER A 20 -27.67 30.14 34.37
CA SER A 20 -28.02 30.52 35.74
C SER A 20 -26.83 30.26 36.68
N ASN A 21 -26.37 31.32 37.35
CA ASN A 21 -25.50 31.21 38.52
C ASN A 21 -26.33 30.67 39.70
N ARG A 22 -26.00 29.49 40.22
CA ARG A 22 -26.42 29.07 41.56
C ARG A 22 -25.19 29.00 42.46
N ARG A 23 -25.09 29.96 43.37
CA ARG A 23 -24.30 29.88 44.61
C ARG A 23 -25.17 29.24 45.71
N SER A 24 -24.58 28.30 46.44
CA SER A 24 -24.91 27.89 47.82
C SER A 24 -23.78 26.96 48.27
N SER A 25 -22.68 27.44 48.88
CA SER A 25 -22.53 27.73 50.32
C SER A 25 -22.77 26.49 51.20
N TYR A 26 -21.70 25.87 51.71
CA TYR A 26 -21.41 25.69 53.14
C TYR A 26 -20.27 24.67 53.31
N PHE A 27 -19.05 25.15 53.53
CA PHE A 27 -18.10 24.69 54.56
C PHE A 27 -16.86 25.59 54.51
N SER A 28 -16.64 26.28 55.62
CA SER A 28 -15.51 27.19 55.92
C SER A 28 -14.46 26.40 56.73
N ASN A 29 -13.15 26.68 56.74
CA ASN A 29 -12.47 27.95 56.94
C ASN A 29 -10.98 27.88 56.52
N ASN A 30 -10.46 29.07 56.15
CA ASN A 30 -9.07 29.56 56.21
C ASN A 30 -8.03 29.02 55.21
N PHE A 31 -7.85 29.73 54.10
CA PHE A 31 -6.67 30.60 53.90
C PHE A 31 -6.90 31.51 52.68
N ASP A 32 -6.60 32.80 52.86
CA ASP A 32 -6.57 33.83 51.82
C ASP A 32 -5.60 33.48 50.68
N SER A 33 -6.09 33.52 49.45
CA SER A 33 -5.38 34.15 48.32
C SER A 33 -6.28 34.21 47.10
N ASP A 34 -6.24 35.36 46.44
CA ASP A 34 -6.86 35.66 45.16
C ASP A 34 -6.94 34.45 44.24
N SER A 35 -8.18 34.05 43.89
CA SER A 35 -8.43 33.05 42.86
C SER A 35 -8.10 33.65 41.49
N GLN A 36 -6.81 33.82 41.22
CA GLN A 36 -6.31 34.02 39.87
C GLN A 36 -6.87 32.88 39.01
N PRO A 37 -7.32 33.16 37.77
CA PRO A 37 -7.75 32.10 36.88
C PRO A 37 -6.62 31.08 36.78
N LEU A 38 -6.89 29.86 37.25
CA LEU A 38 -5.94 28.74 37.20
C LEU A 38 -5.34 28.73 35.81
N SER A 39 -4.02 28.91 35.74
CA SER A 39 -3.30 28.89 34.49
C SER A 39 -3.70 27.63 33.72
N THR A 40 -3.86 27.73 32.40
CA THR A 40 -4.08 26.56 31.55
C THR A 40 -2.92 25.55 31.61
N LEU A 41 -1.79 25.91 32.23
CA LEU A 41 -0.66 25.04 32.54
C LEU A 41 -0.74 24.42 33.95
N GLY A 42 -1.70 24.83 34.78
CA GLY A 42 -1.84 24.39 36.17
C GLY A 42 -0.59 24.68 37.00
N ASN A 43 -0.28 23.77 37.92
CA ASN A 43 0.89 23.88 38.80
C ASN A 43 2.23 23.77 38.04
N PHE A 44 2.24 23.28 36.79
CA PHE A 44 3.45 23.30 35.95
C PHE A 44 3.93 24.72 35.62
N LYS A 45 3.09 25.75 35.81
CA LYS A 45 3.53 27.15 35.70
C LYS A 45 4.68 27.50 36.66
N ALA A 46 4.77 26.81 37.79
CA ALA A 46 5.83 27.01 38.77
C ALA A 46 7.17 26.38 38.34
N LEU A 47 7.18 25.50 37.33
CA LEU A 47 8.38 24.82 36.87
C LEU A 47 9.03 25.57 35.70
N PRO A 48 10.37 25.66 35.65
CA PRO A 48 11.07 26.06 34.44
C PRO A 48 10.75 25.13 33.26
N VAL A 49 10.75 25.68 32.05
CA VAL A 49 10.40 24.93 30.82
C VAL A 49 11.38 23.77 30.59
N GLU A 50 12.62 23.92 31.01
CA GLU A 50 13.67 22.90 30.94
C GLU A 50 13.33 21.69 31.81
N ILE A 51 12.79 21.90 33.02
CA ILE A 51 12.34 20.83 33.91
C ILE A 51 11.16 20.10 33.29
N PHE A 52 10.22 20.82 32.68
CA PHE A 52 9.12 20.21 31.95
C PHE A 52 9.63 19.32 30.80
N GLN A 53 10.63 19.78 30.03
CA GLN A 53 11.24 18.97 28.97
C GLN A 53 11.98 17.74 29.51
N ILE A 54 12.62 17.84 30.68
CA ILE A 54 13.22 16.69 31.37
C ILE A 54 12.16 15.67 31.75
N ILE A 55 11.02 16.10 32.30
CA ILE A 55 9.89 15.20 32.59
C ILE A 55 9.45 14.48 31.32
N LEU A 56 9.30 15.20 30.20
CA LEU A 56 8.93 14.59 28.92
C LEU A 56 9.93 13.51 28.47
N LYS A 57 11.21 13.58 28.85
CA LYS A 57 12.23 12.57 28.52
C LYS A 57 12.00 11.22 29.21
N TYR A 58 11.29 11.19 30.34
CA TYR A 58 10.98 9.97 31.10
C TYR A 58 9.62 9.35 30.72
N LEU A 59 8.78 10.06 29.98
CA LEU A 59 7.45 9.59 29.60
C LEU A 59 7.46 8.81 28.27
N SER A 60 6.65 7.75 28.15
CA SER A 60 6.48 7.07 26.86
C SER A 60 5.82 7.99 25.82
N VAL A 61 5.95 7.68 24.52
CA VAL A 61 5.27 8.45 23.46
C VAL A 61 3.75 8.46 23.67
N LYS A 62 3.18 7.34 24.17
CA LYS A 62 1.76 7.22 24.48
C LYS A 62 1.36 8.17 25.62
N ASP A 63 2.17 8.27 26.67
CA ASP A 63 1.88 9.16 27.81
C ASP A 63 2.01 10.63 27.42
N ILE A 64 3.03 10.99 26.64
CA ILE A 64 3.17 12.35 26.09
C ILE A 64 1.96 12.69 25.21
N SER A 65 1.49 11.71 24.43
CA SER A 65 0.30 11.83 23.60
C SER A 65 -0.95 12.10 24.43
N MET A 66 -1.14 11.42 25.57
CA MET A 66 -2.24 11.71 26.49
C MET A 66 -2.08 13.09 27.15
N LEU A 67 -0.87 13.44 27.58
CA LEU A 67 -0.56 14.74 28.20
C LEU A 67 -0.87 15.92 27.27
N SER A 68 -0.66 15.78 25.96
CA SER A 68 -0.98 16.81 24.96
C SER A 68 -2.47 17.19 24.91
N MET A 69 -3.37 16.33 25.40
CA MET A 69 -4.81 16.58 25.41
C MET A 69 -5.29 17.30 26.68
N VAL A 70 -4.41 17.50 27.67
CA VAL A 70 -4.79 18.10 28.96
C VAL A 70 -5.10 19.60 28.83
N SER A 71 -4.33 20.34 28.02
CA SER A 71 -4.61 21.73 27.71
C SER A 71 -3.90 22.23 26.46
N LYS A 72 -4.39 23.32 25.87
CA LYS A 72 -3.74 23.99 24.72
C LYS A 72 -2.31 24.42 25.03
N THR A 73 -2.05 24.88 26.26
CA THR A 73 -0.72 25.36 26.67
C THR A 73 0.25 24.21 26.84
N VAL A 74 -0.18 23.09 27.42
CA VAL A 74 0.62 21.86 27.53
C VAL A 74 0.94 21.31 26.13
N SER A 75 -0.07 21.25 25.25
CA SER A 75 0.13 20.86 23.84
C SER A 75 1.17 21.73 23.14
N GLN A 76 1.13 23.05 23.34
CA GLN A 76 2.11 23.97 22.78
C GLN A 76 3.52 23.72 23.31
N HIS A 77 3.69 23.45 24.62
CA HIS A 77 4.99 23.10 25.18
C HIS A 77 5.54 21.79 24.60
N ILE A 78 4.68 20.80 24.37
CA ILE A 78 5.05 19.54 23.73
C ILE A 78 5.44 19.76 22.27
N ILE A 79 4.69 20.56 21.50
CA ILE A 79 5.04 20.94 20.11
C ILE A 79 6.40 21.63 20.05
N ASN A 80 6.65 22.56 20.98
CA ASN A 80 7.93 23.26 21.06
C ASN A 80 9.06 22.28 21.39
N TYR A 81 8.84 21.35 22.33
CA TYR A 81 9.79 20.30 22.67
C TYR A 81 10.10 19.37 21.48
N ILE A 82 9.08 18.89 20.76
CA ILE A 82 9.24 18.06 19.54
C ILE A 82 10.09 18.79 18.51
N SER A 83 9.93 20.11 18.39
CA SER A 83 10.68 20.95 17.46
C SER A 83 12.14 21.21 17.87
N THR A 84 12.54 20.86 19.11
CA THR A 84 13.94 20.95 19.54
C THR A 84 14.77 19.80 18.98
N SER A 85 16.08 20.00 18.88
CA SER A 85 17.03 18.94 18.51
C SER A 85 17.03 17.77 19.50
N SER A 86 16.83 18.04 20.80
CA SER A 86 16.76 16.99 21.82
C SER A 86 15.46 16.18 21.72
N GLY A 87 14.33 16.83 21.45
CA GLY A 87 13.04 16.17 21.33
C GLY A 87 12.93 15.35 20.06
N SER A 88 13.30 15.92 18.91
CA SER A 88 13.32 15.23 17.63
C SER A 88 14.22 13.99 17.63
N LYS A 89 15.47 14.10 18.11
CA LYS A 89 16.39 12.95 18.22
C LYS A 89 15.85 11.81 19.08
N ARG A 90 15.13 12.14 20.16
CA ARG A 90 14.52 11.14 21.04
C ARG A 90 13.29 10.48 20.41
N LEU A 91 12.47 11.26 19.72
CA LEU A 91 11.17 10.79 19.23
C LEU A 91 11.24 10.17 17.83
N LEU A 92 12.20 10.56 17.00
CA LEU A 92 12.39 10.07 15.63
C LEU A 92 13.49 9.01 15.60
N LEU A 93 13.15 7.79 16.00
CA LEU A 93 14.05 6.63 15.90
C LEU A 93 14.39 6.36 14.44
N GLN A 94 15.66 6.17 14.10
CA GLN A 94 16.12 6.04 12.71
C GLN A 94 16.79 4.71 12.36
N ASP A 95 16.80 3.74 13.29
CA ASP A 95 17.42 2.43 13.13
C ASP A 95 16.54 1.50 12.26
N PHE A 96 16.30 1.90 11.01
CA PHE A 96 15.38 1.22 10.08
C PHE A 96 16.00 0.06 9.31
N HIS A 97 17.31 -0.12 9.37
CA HIS A 97 18.06 -1.10 8.57
C HIS A 97 18.61 -2.26 9.41
N ASP A 98 18.29 -2.30 10.70
CA ASP A 98 18.71 -3.36 11.60
C ASP A 98 17.47 -4.19 12.00
N PRO A 99 17.14 -5.25 11.24
CA PRO A 99 15.96 -6.06 11.49
C PRO A 99 16.11 -6.97 12.74
N GLU A 100 17.32 -7.09 13.28
CA GLU A 100 17.65 -7.91 14.46
C GLU A 100 18.05 -7.02 15.64
N LEU A 101 17.07 -6.41 16.31
CA LEU A 101 17.29 -5.98 17.69
C LEU A 101 16.88 -7.11 18.64
N PRO A 102 17.83 -7.65 19.44
CA PRO A 102 17.55 -8.67 20.43
C PRO A 102 16.83 -8.05 21.63
N ASP A 103 15.71 -8.66 22.03
CA ASP A 103 15.38 -8.91 23.43
C ASP A 103 15.35 -7.70 24.40
N ARG A 104 14.91 -6.52 23.94
CA ARG A 104 14.59 -5.38 24.84
C ARG A 104 13.13 -4.97 24.74
N GLU A 105 12.36 -5.40 25.74
CA GLU A 105 11.13 -4.82 26.29
C GLU A 105 10.18 -4.06 25.31
N ASP A 106 9.18 -4.80 24.82
CA ASP A 106 7.77 -4.41 24.61
C ASP A 106 7.34 -3.39 23.54
N THR A 107 8.20 -2.83 22.69
CA THR A 107 7.69 -2.08 21.51
C THR A 107 8.57 -2.16 20.27
N THR A 108 8.01 -2.68 19.17
CA THR A 108 8.65 -2.63 17.85
C THR A 108 8.78 -1.17 17.37
N ILE A 109 9.78 -0.86 16.53
CA ILE A 109 9.90 0.48 15.90
C ILE A 109 8.62 0.88 15.15
N LEU A 110 7.85 -0.10 14.65
CA LEU A 110 6.56 0.09 14.02
C LEU A 110 5.50 0.60 15.02
N ASP A 111 5.41 0.01 16.21
CA ASP A 111 4.51 0.46 17.28
C ASP A 111 4.87 1.83 17.83
N HIS A 112 6.17 2.15 17.85
CA HIS A 112 6.66 3.48 18.18
C HIS A 112 6.13 4.52 17.19
N TYR A 113 6.25 4.28 15.88
CA TYR A 113 5.74 5.20 14.85
C TYR A 113 4.22 5.29 14.78
N ARG A 114 3.50 4.22 15.13
CA ARG A 114 2.04 4.26 15.36
C ARG A 114 1.71 5.20 16.53
N SER A 115 2.40 5.05 17.66
CA SER A 115 2.21 5.92 18.84
C SER A 115 2.56 7.38 18.53
N LEU A 116 3.60 7.60 17.71
CA LEU A 116 4.01 8.92 17.26
C LEU A 116 2.96 9.56 16.35
N GLY A 117 2.36 8.81 15.42
CA GLY A 117 1.25 9.28 14.59
C GLY A 117 0.08 9.79 15.45
N LEU A 118 -0.25 9.07 16.53
CA LEU A 118 -1.28 9.49 17.48
C LEU A 118 -0.91 10.76 18.27
N LEU A 119 0.36 10.87 18.71
CA LEU A 119 0.87 12.10 19.35
C LEU A 119 0.69 13.31 18.43
N PHE A 120 1.17 13.22 17.18
CA PHE A 120 1.04 14.33 16.23
C PHE A 120 -0.42 14.64 15.89
N LYS A 121 -1.27 13.61 15.79
CA LYS A 121 -2.71 13.80 15.58
C LYS A 121 -3.32 14.68 16.67
N ARG A 122 -3.01 14.40 17.93
CA ARG A 122 -3.54 15.12 19.10
C ARG A 122 -2.95 16.52 19.24
N CYS A 123 -1.62 16.65 19.15
CA CYS A 123 -0.94 17.95 19.19
C CYS A 123 -1.47 18.91 18.13
N THR A 124 -1.76 18.41 16.93
CA THR A 124 -2.16 19.24 15.79
C THR A 124 -3.67 19.32 15.55
N LEU A 125 -4.49 18.76 16.45
CA LEU A 125 -5.95 18.63 16.27
C LEU A 125 -6.66 19.96 15.98
N LEU A 126 -6.17 21.07 16.54
CA LEU A 126 -6.76 22.41 16.38
C LEU A 126 -6.26 23.15 15.14
N LEU A 127 -5.33 22.58 14.38
CA LEU A 127 -4.76 23.23 13.20
C LEU A 127 -5.53 22.81 11.94
N PRO A 128 -5.68 23.68 10.93
CA PRO A 128 -6.17 23.29 9.62
C PRO A 128 -5.28 22.22 8.99
N THR A 129 -5.87 21.30 8.23
CA THR A 129 -5.16 20.15 7.64
C THR A 129 -3.89 20.51 6.86
N LYS A 130 -3.89 21.64 6.12
CA LYS A 130 -2.69 22.13 5.43
C LYS A 130 -1.53 22.45 6.39
N ASP A 131 -1.83 23.10 7.52
CA ASP A 131 -0.82 23.50 8.50
C ASP A 131 -0.34 22.32 9.34
N ARG A 132 -1.24 21.35 9.62
CA ARG A 132 -0.89 20.06 10.22
C ARG A 132 0.19 19.36 9.39
N LEU A 133 -0.06 19.21 8.08
CA LEU A 133 0.84 18.52 7.17
C LEU A 133 2.18 19.25 7.01
N LYS A 134 2.18 20.59 6.91
CA LYS A 134 3.42 21.38 6.85
C LYS A 134 4.27 21.22 8.11
N TYR A 135 3.66 21.31 9.29
CA TYR A 135 4.37 21.14 10.56
C TYR A 135 4.97 19.74 10.68
N ILE A 136 4.15 18.70 10.41
CA ILE A 136 4.58 17.31 10.45
C ILE A 136 5.73 17.06 9.47
N HIS A 137 5.59 17.55 8.23
CA HIS A 137 6.63 17.41 7.23
C HIS A 137 7.95 18.06 7.68
N LYS A 138 7.90 19.28 8.26
CA LYS A 138 9.08 19.96 8.77
C LYS A 138 9.84 19.10 9.79
N ILE A 139 9.13 18.42 10.69
CA ILE A 139 9.76 17.56 11.69
C ILE A 139 10.30 16.26 11.05
N LEU A 140 9.55 15.65 10.14
CA LEU A 140 9.93 14.39 9.51
C LEU A 140 10.99 14.54 8.41
N ALA A 141 11.27 15.76 7.94
CA ALA A 141 12.25 16.05 6.89
C ALA A 141 13.69 15.64 7.28
N ASP A 142 13.97 15.52 8.58
CA ASP A 142 15.26 15.08 9.12
C ASP A 142 15.49 13.57 8.93
N VAL A 143 14.43 12.81 8.67
CA VAL A 143 14.50 11.35 8.48
C VAL A 143 14.75 11.03 7.01
N SER A 144 15.98 10.63 6.68
CA SER A 144 16.39 10.32 5.29
C SER A 144 15.56 9.19 4.66
N CYS A 145 15.22 8.15 5.44
CA CYS A 145 14.51 6.98 4.95
C CYS A 145 13.04 7.25 4.59
N PHE A 146 12.47 8.37 5.02
CA PHE A 146 11.11 8.77 4.65
C PHE A 146 11.06 9.49 3.30
N LYS A 147 12.21 9.96 2.82
CA LYS A 147 12.32 10.61 1.51
C LYS A 147 12.30 9.56 0.41
N PHE A 148 11.56 9.84 -0.66
CA PHE A 148 11.39 8.93 -1.80
C PHE A 148 12.72 8.36 -2.34
N ASN A 149 13.79 9.15 -2.40
CA ASN A 149 15.13 8.73 -2.85
C ASN A 149 16.20 8.78 -1.74
N GLY A 150 15.82 8.86 -0.46
CA GLY A 150 16.77 9.15 0.61
C GLY A 150 17.48 7.93 1.22
N CYS A 151 16.89 6.73 1.14
CA CYS A 151 17.50 5.50 1.65
C CYS A 151 18.38 4.83 0.58
N ALA A 152 19.55 4.30 0.95
CA ALA A 152 20.45 3.58 0.04
C ALA A 152 19.96 2.15 -0.27
N SER A 153 19.49 1.42 0.76
CA SER A 153 19.06 0.02 0.73
C SER A 153 17.55 -0.12 1.04
N PRO A 154 16.65 0.36 0.17
CA PRO A 154 15.22 0.51 0.48
C PRO A 154 14.47 -0.81 0.69
N LEU A 155 15.08 -1.94 0.33
CA LEU A 155 14.49 -3.28 0.45
C LEU A 155 14.65 -3.90 1.82
N GLN A 156 15.73 -3.53 2.51
CA GLN A 156 16.04 -3.97 3.87
C GLN A 156 15.70 -2.86 4.87
N CYS A 157 14.92 -1.86 4.44
CA CYS A 157 14.60 -0.67 5.22
C CYS A 157 13.12 -0.65 5.56
N VAL A 158 12.78 -0.58 6.85
CA VAL A 158 11.39 -0.41 7.30
C VAL A 158 10.95 1.06 7.36
N GLY A 159 11.79 2.01 6.95
CA GLY A 159 11.51 3.45 7.10
C GLY A 159 10.24 3.92 6.37
N LEU A 160 10.04 3.51 5.11
CA LEU A 160 8.80 3.86 4.41
C LEU A 160 7.56 3.20 5.05
N LEU A 161 7.70 2.00 5.61
CA LEU A 161 6.64 1.30 6.34
C LEU A 161 6.27 2.07 7.63
N CYS A 162 7.27 2.48 8.41
CA CYS A 162 7.08 3.35 9.57
C CYS A 162 6.37 4.66 9.19
N TYR A 163 6.73 5.26 8.05
CA TYR A 163 6.09 6.47 7.56
C TYR A 163 4.62 6.24 7.18
N GLY A 164 4.31 5.13 6.51
CA GLY A 164 2.94 4.71 6.20
C GLY A 164 2.08 4.50 7.45
N LEU A 165 2.58 3.75 8.45
CA LEU A 165 1.90 3.54 9.74
C LEU A 165 1.64 4.85 10.49
N PHE A 166 2.63 5.76 10.49
CA PHE A 166 2.49 7.08 11.07
C PHE A 166 1.36 7.86 10.38
N LEU A 167 1.36 7.91 9.04
CA LEU A 167 0.35 8.63 8.27
C LEU A 167 -1.04 8.02 8.45
N GLN A 168 -1.16 6.70 8.41
CA GLN A 168 -2.40 5.99 8.66
C GLN A 168 -2.99 6.38 10.01
N THR A 169 -2.17 6.37 11.07
CA THR A 169 -2.64 6.71 12.42
C THR A 169 -3.05 8.19 12.51
N LEU A 170 -2.28 9.06 11.86
CA LEU A 170 -2.55 10.50 11.80
C LEU A 170 -3.90 10.79 11.15
N THR A 171 -4.18 10.18 9.99
CA THR A 171 -5.36 10.43 9.15
C THR A 171 -6.55 9.55 9.52
N ALA A 172 -6.42 8.62 10.46
CA ALA A 172 -7.52 7.76 10.88
C ALA A 172 -8.75 8.59 11.30
N GLY A 173 -9.91 8.32 10.71
CA GLY A 173 -11.16 9.04 10.99
C GLY A 173 -11.26 10.44 10.38
N TRP A 174 -10.36 10.83 9.47
CA TRP A 174 -10.53 12.02 8.65
C TRP A 174 -11.48 11.72 7.49
N ASP A 175 -12.15 12.74 6.95
CA ASP A 175 -13.02 12.58 5.79
C ASP A 175 -12.21 12.39 4.47
N GLU A 176 -12.89 11.94 3.41
CA GLU A 176 -12.26 11.68 2.12
C GLU A 176 -11.64 12.94 1.48
N LEU A 177 -12.20 14.13 1.70
CA LEU A 177 -11.65 15.37 1.15
C LEU A 177 -10.33 15.73 1.84
N GLU A 178 -10.24 15.54 3.15
CA GLU A 178 -9.01 15.71 3.91
C GLU A 178 -7.96 14.67 3.51
N CYS A 179 -8.34 13.40 3.39
CA CYS A 179 -7.45 12.35 2.88
C CYS A 179 -6.95 12.65 1.46
N HIS A 180 -7.79 13.23 0.60
CA HIS A 180 -7.38 13.65 -0.75
C HIS A 180 -6.37 14.80 -0.69
N ARG A 181 -6.50 15.74 0.25
CA ARG A 181 -5.48 16.78 0.48
C ARG A 181 -4.15 16.19 0.96
N VAL A 182 -4.18 15.14 1.78
CA VAL A 182 -2.97 14.40 2.19
C VAL A 182 -2.30 13.79 0.96
N TYR A 183 -3.05 13.11 0.10
CA TYR A 183 -2.52 12.56 -1.15
C TYR A 183 -1.85 13.62 -2.03
N ASN A 184 -2.51 14.75 -2.26
CA ASN A 184 -1.96 15.84 -3.07
C ASN A 184 -0.69 16.42 -2.45
N PHE A 185 -0.68 16.63 -1.13
CA PHE A 185 0.50 17.10 -0.40
C PHE A 185 1.70 16.13 -0.54
N LEU A 186 1.47 14.82 -0.44
CA LEU A 186 2.52 13.81 -0.64
C LEU A 186 3.03 13.79 -2.08
N CYS A 187 2.13 13.95 -3.06
CA CYS A 187 2.49 14.01 -4.47
C CYS A 187 3.37 15.23 -4.79
N GLU A 188 3.01 16.40 -4.26
CA GLU A 188 3.80 17.64 -4.37
C GLU A 188 5.18 17.47 -3.75
N LEU A 189 5.23 16.96 -2.51
CA LEU A 189 6.48 16.79 -1.77
C LEU A 189 7.46 15.86 -2.48
N THR A 190 6.95 14.75 -3.02
CA THR A 190 7.79 13.69 -3.60
C THR A 190 7.94 13.82 -5.11
N ASN A 191 7.24 14.76 -5.77
CA ASN A 191 7.07 14.82 -7.22
C ASN A 191 6.59 13.48 -7.80
N LEU A 192 5.68 12.80 -7.09
CA LEU A 192 5.24 11.44 -7.42
C LEU A 192 4.64 11.35 -8.82
N SER A 193 3.76 12.29 -9.18
CA SER A 193 3.08 12.31 -10.48
C SER A 193 4.08 12.34 -11.64
N ARG A 194 5.10 13.20 -11.58
CA ARG A 194 6.14 13.28 -12.63
C ARG A 194 6.97 12.00 -12.71
N LYS A 195 7.28 11.39 -11.57
CA LYS A 195 8.02 10.12 -11.50
C LYS A 195 7.21 8.96 -12.07
N MET A 196 5.93 8.88 -11.71
CA MET A 196 4.99 7.93 -12.29
C MET A 196 4.87 8.11 -13.80
N GLN A 197 4.73 9.36 -14.28
CA GLN A 197 4.70 9.67 -15.72
C GLN A 197 5.95 9.12 -16.42
N THR A 198 7.13 9.38 -15.86
CA THR A 198 8.40 8.89 -16.42
C THR A 198 8.42 7.36 -16.47
N ALA A 199 7.99 6.70 -15.40
CA ALA A 199 7.96 5.24 -15.33
C ALA A 199 6.93 4.61 -16.30
N VAL A 200 5.76 5.24 -16.50
CA VAL A 200 4.73 4.71 -17.42
C VAL A 200 4.97 5.02 -18.89
N CYS A 201 5.75 6.06 -19.21
CA CYS A 201 6.09 6.41 -20.59
C CYS A 201 7.37 5.73 -21.09
N SER A 202 8.26 5.30 -20.19
CA SER A 202 9.53 4.64 -20.55
C SER A 202 9.29 3.22 -21.09
N LYS A 203 10.32 2.50 -21.54
CA LYS A 203 10.19 1.06 -21.79
C LYS A 203 10.17 0.32 -20.44
N PRO A 204 9.28 -0.68 -20.24
CA PRO A 204 9.25 -1.45 -18.99
C PRO A 204 10.59 -2.08 -18.66
N GLY A 205 11.01 -1.94 -17.41
CA GLY A 205 12.32 -2.40 -16.96
C GLY A 205 13.50 -1.50 -17.37
N SER A 206 13.28 -0.40 -18.11
CA SER A 206 14.35 0.55 -18.44
C SER A 206 14.69 1.49 -17.28
N ALA A 207 13.72 1.78 -16.41
CA ALA A 207 13.89 2.67 -15.26
C ALA A 207 13.75 1.89 -13.95
N ARG A 208 14.49 0.77 -13.81
CA ARG A 208 14.30 -0.19 -12.72
C ARG A 208 14.25 0.45 -11.34
N LYS A 209 15.30 1.19 -10.99
CA LYS A 209 15.39 1.88 -9.69
C LYS A 209 14.19 2.79 -9.42
N LEU A 210 13.65 3.45 -10.44
CA LEU A 210 12.48 4.33 -10.29
C LEU A 210 11.20 3.53 -10.07
N GLU A 211 10.97 2.48 -10.87
CA GLU A 211 9.82 1.58 -10.73
C GLU A 211 9.76 0.95 -9.33
N LEU A 212 10.91 0.48 -8.82
CA LEU A 212 11.03 -0.01 -7.45
C LEU A 212 10.65 1.04 -6.41
N ARG A 213 11.14 2.28 -6.55
CA ARG A 213 10.84 3.34 -5.59
C ARG A 213 9.38 3.73 -5.61
N ILE A 214 8.76 3.77 -6.79
CA ILE A 214 7.31 4.01 -6.93
C ILE A 214 6.54 2.89 -6.21
N ARG A 215 6.91 1.63 -6.47
CA ARG A 215 6.30 0.47 -5.81
C ARG A 215 6.38 0.59 -4.28
N LEU A 216 7.59 0.71 -3.75
CA LEU A 216 7.81 0.76 -2.29
C LEU A 216 7.09 1.94 -1.66
N PHE A 217 7.09 3.11 -2.30
CA PHE A 217 6.35 4.27 -1.79
C PHE A 217 4.85 4.05 -1.81
N CYS A 218 4.27 3.59 -2.93
CA CYS A 218 2.83 3.34 -3.03
C CYS A 218 2.38 2.25 -2.06
N ARG A 219 3.09 1.13 -2.00
CA ARG A 219 2.80 0.01 -1.09
C ARG A 219 2.97 0.42 0.37
N ASN A 220 4.19 0.82 0.76
CA ASN A 220 4.54 1.03 2.15
C ASN A 220 4.10 2.39 2.71
N VAL A 221 3.63 3.34 1.91
CA VAL A 221 3.13 4.63 2.44
C VAL A 221 1.63 4.79 2.21
N LEU A 222 1.12 4.36 1.04
CA LEU A 222 -0.25 4.67 0.63
C LEU A 222 -1.23 3.50 0.66
N LEU A 223 -0.79 2.23 0.62
CA LEU A 223 -1.71 1.11 0.36
C LEU A 223 -1.73 0.02 1.45
N ASP A 224 -0.57 -0.41 1.96
CA ASP A 224 -0.49 -1.69 2.69
C ASP A 224 -1.01 -1.62 4.14
N HIS A 225 -1.27 -0.42 4.65
CA HIS A 225 -1.57 -0.21 6.05
C HIS A 225 -3.06 -0.28 6.39
N TRP A 226 -3.95 -0.10 5.41
CA TRP A 226 -5.36 0.13 5.70
C TRP A 226 -6.10 -1.15 6.09
N ILE A 227 -6.87 -1.06 7.19
CA ILE A 227 -7.63 -2.18 7.75
C ILE A 227 -8.87 -2.46 6.88
N HIS A 228 -9.51 -1.40 6.35
CA HIS A 228 -10.70 -1.52 5.53
C HIS A 228 -10.36 -1.51 4.03
N GLN A 229 -11.02 -2.40 3.28
CA GLN A 229 -10.87 -2.47 1.83
C GLN A 229 -11.32 -1.17 1.14
N SER A 230 -12.29 -0.45 1.70
CA SER A 230 -12.76 0.85 1.22
C SER A 230 -11.64 1.90 1.20
N ASP A 231 -10.84 1.94 2.25
CA ASP A 231 -9.75 2.91 2.39
C ASP A 231 -8.66 2.61 1.35
N SER A 232 -8.28 1.33 1.22
CA SER A 232 -7.33 0.89 0.19
C SER A 232 -7.83 1.25 -1.22
N ALA A 233 -9.12 1.08 -1.50
CA ALA A 233 -9.74 1.43 -2.77
C ALA A 233 -9.71 2.95 -3.03
N PHE A 234 -9.93 3.77 -1.99
CA PHE A 234 -9.82 5.23 -2.09
C PHE A 234 -8.40 5.66 -2.51
N TRP A 235 -7.36 5.17 -1.80
CA TRP A 235 -5.98 5.53 -2.11
C TRP A 235 -5.53 5.03 -3.48
N LEU A 236 -5.93 3.80 -3.84
CA LEU A 236 -5.68 3.26 -5.17
C LEU A 236 -6.37 4.10 -6.25
N THR A 237 -7.60 4.54 -6.01
CA THR A 237 -8.34 5.43 -6.93
C THR A 237 -7.62 6.76 -7.09
N CYS A 238 -7.11 7.35 -6.01
CA CYS A 238 -6.31 8.59 -6.08
C CYS A 238 -5.05 8.42 -6.93
N ILE A 239 -4.38 7.26 -6.82
CA ILE A 239 -3.20 6.92 -7.62
C ILE A 239 -3.54 6.77 -9.11
N LEU A 240 -4.63 6.09 -9.44
CA LEU A 240 -4.95 5.68 -10.82
C LEU A 240 -5.77 6.70 -11.60
N LYS A 241 -6.72 7.40 -10.96
CA LYS A 241 -7.67 8.31 -11.62
C LYS A 241 -7.02 9.39 -12.52
N PRO A 242 -5.83 9.95 -12.20
CA PRO A 242 -5.18 10.93 -13.07
C PRO A 242 -4.68 10.37 -14.42
N TRP A 243 -4.67 9.05 -14.61
CA TRP A 243 -4.02 8.39 -15.74
C TRP A 243 -5.02 7.81 -16.74
N PRO A 244 -4.69 7.73 -18.03
CA PRO A 244 -5.49 6.98 -19.00
C PRO A 244 -5.42 5.47 -18.69
N MET A 245 -6.43 4.71 -19.13
CA MET A 245 -6.62 3.29 -18.79
C MET A 245 -5.37 2.42 -18.99
N VAL A 246 -4.63 2.63 -20.09
CA VAL A 246 -3.39 1.87 -20.38
C VAL A 246 -2.30 2.14 -19.33
N ASN A 247 -2.15 3.40 -18.91
CA ASN A 247 -1.18 3.77 -17.89
C ASN A 247 -1.63 3.32 -16.50
N GLN A 248 -2.93 3.27 -16.22
CA GLN A 248 -3.46 2.68 -14.99
C GLN A 248 -3.08 1.20 -14.88
N ALA A 249 -3.29 0.41 -15.93
CA ALA A 249 -2.89 -0.99 -15.97
C ALA A 249 -1.38 -1.16 -15.74
N ARG A 250 -0.57 -0.29 -16.36
CA ARG A 250 0.88 -0.30 -16.17
C ARG A 250 1.30 0.08 -14.74
N LEU A 251 0.64 1.05 -14.11
CA LEU A 251 0.90 1.41 -12.72
C LEU A 251 0.52 0.28 -11.76
N LEU A 252 -0.66 -0.33 -11.97
CA LEU A 252 -1.07 -1.50 -11.20
C LEU A 252 -0.02 -2.61 -11.27
N TYR A 253 0.53 -2.84 -12.45
CA TYR A 253 1.59 -3.81 -12.62
C TYR A 253 2.93 -3.37 -11.96
N ILE A 254 3.30 -2.10 -12.04
CA ILE A 254 4.49 -1.58 -11.31
C ILE A 254 4.31 -1.75 -9.79
N ILE A 255 3.11 -1.54 -9.26
CA ILE A 255 2.80 -1.57 -7.82
C ILE A 255 2.64 -3.00 -7.30
N PHE A 256 1.86 -3.83 -7.99
CA PHE A 256 1.43 -5.15 -7.53
C PHE A 256 1.98 -6.31 -8.35
N GLY A 257 2.61 -6.03 -9.49
CA GLY A 257 3.16 -7.08 -10.34
C GLY A 257 4.17 -7.94 -9.56
N PRO A 258 4.27 -9.23 -9.86
CA PRO A 258 5.22 -10.11 -9.18
C PRO A 258 6.67 -9.62 -9.30
N ILE A 259 7.46 -9.93 -8.28
CA ILE A 259 8.88 -9.59 -8.18
C ILE A 259 9.68 -10.83 -8.59
N SER A 260 10.72 -10.66 -9.40
CA SER A 260 11.74 -11.71 -9.53
C SER A 260 12.62 -11.68 -8.28
N PRO A 261 12.88 -12.81 -7.61
CA PRO A 261 13.68 -12.82 -6.39
C PRO A 261 15.11 -12.26 -6.56
N GLN A 262 15.66 -12.20 -7.79
CA GLN A 262 16.95 -11.55 -8.10
C GLN A 262 16.83 -10.09 -8.56
N ASP A 263 15.66 -9.66 -9.04
CA ASP A 263 15.43 -8.30 -9.52
C ASP A 263 14.13 -7.74 -8.96
N VAL A 264 14.25 -6.74 -8.10
CA VAL A 264 13.11 -6.10 -7.43
C VAL A 264 12.28 -5.20 -8.36
N VAL A 265 12.47 -5.40 -9.64
CA VAL A 265 11.77 -4.75 -10.74
C VAL A 265 11.56 -5.81 -11.78
N PRO A 266 10.37 -5.89 -12.40
CA PRO A 266 10.19 -6.72 -13.57
C PRO A 266 11.29 -6.43 -14.60
N ARG A 267 12.17 -7.42 -14.88
CA ARG A 267 12.81 -7.46 -16.20
C ARG A 267 11.69 -7.55 -17.24
N GLU A 268 11.95 -7.00 -18.42
CA GLU A 268 11.07 -6.91 -19.60
C GLU A 268 9.84 -7.81 -19.53
N TRP A 269 8.62 -7.26 -19.64
CA TRP A 269 7.32 -7.94 -19.49
C TRP A 269 7.36 -9.47 -19.59
N LEU A 270 7.77 -10.14 -18.52
CA LEU A 270 7.75 -11.59 -18.46
C LEU A 270 6.29 -11.99 -18.55
N LEU A 271 5.94 -12.82 -19.55
CA LEU A 271 4.57 -13.24 -19.79
C LEU A 271 3.93 -13.92 -18.56
N GLU A 272 4.75 -14.51 -17.69
CA GLU A 272 4.36 -15.02 -16.37
C GLU A 272 3.65 -13.96 -15.51
N ASN A 273 4.15 -12.74 -15.53
CA ASN A 273 3.61 -11.66 -14.71
C ASN A 273 2.31 -11.10 -15.28
N SER A 274 2.21 -11.03 -16.61
CA SER A 274 0.95 -10.74 -17.28
C SER A 274 -0.10 -11.81 -16.98
N ALA A 275 0.29 -13.09 -16.96
CA ALA A 275 -0.58 -14.19 -16.57
C ALA A 275 -1.06 -14.06 -15.12
N ARG A 276 -0.17 -13.76 -14.15
CA ARG A 276 -0.56 -13.49 -12.75
C ARG A 276 -1.58 -12.36 -12.66
N LEU A 277 -1.35 -11.24 -13.35
CA LEU A 277 -2.29 -10.11 -13.34
C LEU A 277 -3.66 -10.51 -13.92
N LEU A 278 -3.69 -11.27 -15.01
CA LEU A 278 -4.95 -11.69 -15.64
C LEU A 278 -5.75 -12.66 -14.76
N ILE A 279 -5.08 -13.58 -14.06
CA ILE A 279 -5.72 -14.47 -13.08
C ILE A 279 -6.37 -13.64 -11.97
N LEU A 280 -5.63 -12.66 -11.41
CA LEU A 280 -6.14 -11.77 -10.36
C LEU A 280 -7.25 -10.83 -10.84
N SER A 281 -7.24 -10.45 -12.12
CA SER A 281 -8.26 -9.58 -12.72
C SER A 281 -9.62 -10.29 -12.91
N GLY A 282 -9.68 -11.61 -12.68
CA GLY A 282 -10.88 -12.40 -12.77
C GLY A 282 -11.31 -12.78 -14.19
N ASN A 283 -12.30 -13.67 -14.26
CA ASN A 283 -12.66 -14.39 -15.49
C ASN A 283 -13.07 -13.49 -16.65
N ASN A 284 -13.80 -12.40 -16.38
CA ASN A 284 -14.33 -11.53 -17.42
C ASN A 284 -13.24 -10.72 -18.11
N ILE A 285 -12.31 -10.14 -17.33
CA ILE A 285 -11.21 -9.35 -17.86
C ILE A 285 -10.21 -10.25 -18.58
N CYS A 286 -9.85 -11.38 -17.95
CA CYS A 286 -8.97 -12.39 -18.55
C CYS A 286 -9.51 -12.87 -19.91
N PHE A 287 -10.78 -13.31 -19.94
CA PHE A 287 -11.42 -13.74 -21.18
C PHE A 287 -11.46 -12.64 -22.24
N THR A 288 -11.86 -11.42 -21.88
CA THR A 288 -11.99 -10.32 -22.85
C THR A 288 -10.64 -9.96 -23.47
N PHE A 289 -9.58 -9.93 -22.66
CA PHE A 289 -8.22 -9.69 -23.14
C PHE A 289 -7.75 -10.79 -24.11
N MET A 290 -7.94 -12.05 -23.74
CA MET A 290 -7.54 -13.20 -24.57
C MET A 290 -8.39 -13.31 -25.85
N ALA A 291 -9.69 -13.08 -25.75
CA ALA A 291 -10.59 -13.05 -26.90
C ALA A 291 -10.21 -11.94 -27.89
N SER A 292 -9.82 -10.75 -27.40
CA SER A 292 -9.30 -9.68 -28.26
C SER A 292 -8.04 -10.12 -29.02
N LYS A 293 -7.13 -10.87 -28.38
CA LYS A 293 -5.95 -11.42 -29.06
C LYS A 293 -6.32 -12.46 -30.12
N ALA A 294 -7.29 -13.33 -29.83
CA ALA A 294 -7.81 -14.31 -30.78
C ALA A 294 -8.43 -13.63 -32.02
N VAL A 295 -9.30 -12.63 -31.83
CA VAL A 295 -9.95 -11.89 -32.92
C VAL A 295 -8.94 -11.13 -33.79
N ASN A 296 -7.85 -10.63 -33.19
CA ASN A 296 -6.78 -9.94 -33.91
C ASN A 296 -5.78 -10.89 -34.59
N GLY A 297 -6.04 -12.21 -34.62
CA GLY A 297 -5.14 -13.19 -35.26
C GLY A 297 -3.79 -13.37 -34.55
N ARG A 298 -3.65 -12.92 -33.30
CA ARG A 298 -2.39 -13.02 -32.52
C ARG A 298 -2.29 -14.37 -31.82
N THR A 299 -2.40 -15.45 -32.61
CA THR A 299 -2.50 -16.84 -32.13
C THR A 299 -1.25 -17.30 -31.37
N ILE A 300 -0.06 -16.90 -31.83
CA ILE A 300 1.21 -17.25 -31.18
C ILE A 300 1.36 -16.56 -29.82
N GLU A 301 1.06 -15.26 -29.73
CA GLU A 301 1.08 -14.52 -28.46
C GLU A 301 0.07 -15.12 -27.47
N LEU A 302 -1.12 -15.45 -27.95
CA LEU A 302 -2.17 -16.06 -27.15
C LEU A 302 -1.77 -17.46 -26.66
N ALA A 303 -1.14 -18.27 -27.51
CA ALA A 303 -0.65 -19.59 -27.14
C ALA A 303 0.43 -19.52 -26.07
N ARG A 304 1.40 -18.59 -26.21
CA ARG A 304 2.39 -18.34 -25.16
C ARG A 304 1.70 -17.90 -23.86
N LEU A 305 0.70 -17.02 -23.93
CA LEU A 305 -0.05 -16.59 -22.74
C LEU A 305 -0.74 -17.75 -22.00
N ILE A 306 -1.29 -18.74 -22.73
CA ILE A 306 -1.86 -19.97 -22.12
C ILE A 306 -0.80 -20.74 -21.32
N VAL A 307 0.39 -20.92 -21.89
CA VAL A 307 1.52 -21.59 -21.22
C VAL A 307 1.86 -20.89 -19.90
N PHE A 308 1.93 -19.57 -19.92
CA PHE A 308 2.24 -18.79 -18.71
C PHE A 308 1.08 -18.75 -17.71
N LEU A 309 -0.19 -18.82 -18.14
CA LEU A 309 -1.32 -19.02 -17.23
C LEU A 309 -1.23 -20.38 -16.53
N ALA A 310 -0.90 -21.45 -17.26
CA ALA A 310 -0.70 -22.77 -16.68
C ALA A 310 0.50 -22.80 -15.71
N LEU A 311 1.62 -22.16 -16.07
CA LEU A 311 2.79 -22.03 -15.21
C LEU A 311 2.44 -21.35 -13.89
N VAL A 312 1.70 -20.24 -13.95
CA VAL A 312 1.25 -19.52 -12.75
C VAL A 312 0.30 -20.37 -11.92
N CYS A 313 -0.60 -21.13 -12.56
CA CYS A 313 -1.46 -22.04 -11.82
C CYS A 313 -0.67 -23.07 -11.02
N GLU A 314 0.39 -23.62 -11.61
CA GLU A 314 1.26 -24.58 -10.91
C GLU A 314 2.05 -23.91 -9.77
N LYS A 315 2.67 -22.76 -10.02
CA LYS A 315 3.50 -22.07 -9.01
C LYS A 315 2.71 -21.55 -7.81
N GLU A 316 1.51 -21.01 -8.04
CA GLU A 316 0.68 -20.38 -7.00
C GLU A 316 -0.41 -21.34 -6.47
N LEU A 317 -0.35 -22.64 -6.83
CA LEU A 317 -1.34 -23.66 -6.49
C LEU A 317 -2.79 -23.26 -6.86
N TYR A 318 -2.94 -22.53 -7.95
CA TYR A 318 -4.24 -22.18 -8.51
C TYR A 318 -4.82 -23.34 -9.33
N CYS A 319 -6.14 -23.35 -9.49
CA CYS A 319 -6.84 -24.46 -10.15
C CYS A 319 -6.44 -24.60 -11.63
N MET A 320 -5.83 -25.72 -12.04
CA MET A 320 -5.45 -25.97 -13.44
C MET A 320 -6.66 -26.14 -14.37
N ASP A 321 -7.77 -26.69 -13.85
CA ASP A 321 -9.07 -26.77 -14.56
C ASP A 321 -9.56 -25.40 -15.01
N TRP A 322 -9.29 -24.35 -14.23
CA TRP A 322 -9.61 -22.98 -14.64
C TRP A 322 -8.86 -22.58 -15.92
N ALA A 323 -7.56 -22.88 -16.02
CA ALA A 323 -6.74 -22.51 -17.18
C ALA A 323 -7.22 -23.23 -18.44
N VAL A 324 -7.56 -24.53 -18.32
CA VAL A 324 -8.11 -25.31 -19.43
C VAL A 324 -9.50 -24.82 -19.84
N LYS A 325 -10.40 -24.54 -18.89
CA LYS A 325 -11.72 -23.96 -19.17
C LYS A 325 -11.62 -22.57 -19.82
N MET A 326 -10.64 -21.76 -19.40
CA MET A 326 -10.37 -20.47 -20.02
C MET A 326 -9.90 -20.65 -21.48
N MET A 327 -8.97 -21.57 -21.73
CA MET A 327 -8.54 -21.93 -23.09
C MET A 327 -9.72 -22.39 -23.94
N GLN A 328 -10.59 -23.26 -23.42
CA GLN A 328 -11.79 -23.73 -24.13
C GLN A 328 -12.74 -22.59 -24.46
N ARG A 329 -12.97 -21.64 -23.54
CA ARG A 329 -13.77 -20.43 -23.80
C ARG A 329 -13.18 -19.62 -24.94
N VAL A 330 -11.86 -19.43 -24.95
CA VAL A 330 -11.18 -18.67 -26.01
C VAL A 330 -11.17 -19.43 -27.35
N CYS A 331 -11.05 -20.77 -27.33
CA CYS A 331 -11.17 -21.60 -28.53
C CYS A 331 -12.51 -21.37 -29.26
N LYS A 332 -13.60 -21.14 -28.51
CA LYS A 332 -14.93 -20.87 -29.08
C LYS A 332 -15.03 -19.52 -29.80
N VAL A 333 -14.07 -18.62 -29.61
CA VAL A 333 -14.01 -17.32 -30.30
C VAL A 333 -13.57 -17.48 -31.76
N PHE A 334 -12.76 -18.50 -32.06
CA PHE A 334 -12.34 -18.79 -33.44
C PHE A 334 -13.52 -19.31 -34.26
N SER A 335 -13.68 -18.76 -35.47
CA SER A 335 -14.83 -19.00 -36.33
C SER A 335 -14.74 -20.35 -37.05
N THR A 336 -13.52 -20.77 -37.42
CA THR A 336 -13.34 -22.01 -38.19
C THR A 336 -12.72 -23.14 -37.36
N PRO A 337 -13.05 -24.42 -37.66
CA PRO A 337 -12.38 -25.57 -37.04
C PRO A 337 -10.86 -25.59 -37.29
N VAL A 338 -10.42 -25.09 -38.45
CA VAL A 338 -9.01 -25.00 -38.82
C VAL A 338 -8.26 -24.03 -37.90
N GLU A 339 -8.82 -22.84 -37.65
CA GLU A 339 -8.24 -21.87 -36.69
C GLU A 339 -8.14 -22.43 -35.28
N ARG A 340 -9.17 -23.18 -34.83
CA ARG A 340 -9.17 -23.84 -33.52
C ARG A 340 -8.05 -24.85 -33.41
N ASN A 341 -7.90 -25.72 -34.41
CA ASN A 341 -6.84 -26.71 -34.45
C ASN A 341 -5.45 -26.05 -34.51
N ASN A 342 -5.29 -25.01 -35.32
CA ASN A 342 -4.04 -24.24 -35.39
C ASN A 342 -3.69 -23.60 -34.05
N PHE A 343 -4.67 -23.07 -33.32
CA PHE A 343 -4.46 -22.50 -31.99
C PHE A 343 -4.06 -23.57 -30.97
N LEU A 344 -4.76 -24.70 -30.91
CA LEU A 344 -4.41 -25.80 -30.00
C LEU A 344 -3.01 -26.36 -30.28
N GLN A 345 -2.66 -26.53 -31.56
CA GLN A 345 -1.30 -26.92 -31.95
C GLN A 345 -0.27 -25.85 -31.53
N SER A 346 -0.61 -24.57 -31.68
CA SER A 346 0.26 -23.47 -31.24
C SER A 346 0.49 -23.49 -29.73
N VAL A 347 -0.50 -23.88 -28.91
CA VAL A 347 -0.35 -24.03 -27.45
C VAL A 347 0.63 -25.17 -27.12
N ALA A 348 0.48 -26.34 -27.74
CA ALA A 348 1.40 -27.45 -27.56
C ALA A 348 2.84 -27.08 -27.97
N ASN A 349 2.99 -26.43 -29.13
CA ASN A 349 4.28 -25.93 -29.61
C ASN A 349 4.86 -24.86 -28.67
N ALA A 350 4.03 -23.99 -28.10
CA ALA A 350 4.47 -22.95 -27.17
C ALA A 350 5.02 -23.54 -25.87
N PHE A 351 4.44 -24.63 -25.34
CA PHE A 351 5.01 -25.37 -24.20
C PHE A 351 6.40 -25.90 -24.54
N ALA A 352 6.54 -26.57 -25.69
CA ALA A 352 7.82 -27.10 -26.15
C ALA A 352 8.89 -26.00 -26.30
N CYS A 353 8.54 -24.89 -26.94
CA CYS A 353 9.45 -23.74 -27.07
C CYS A 353 9.86 -23.16 -25.72
N ALA A 354 8.91 -22.94 -24.81
CA ALA A 354 9.21 -22.37 -23.49
C ALA A 354 10.11 -23.29 -22.64
N ILE A 355 9.92 -24.61 -22.73
CA ILE A 355 10.77 -25.59 -22.04
C ILE A 355 12.18 -25.58 -22.62
N MET A 356 12.30 -25.56 -23.95
CA MET A 356 13.61 -25.51 -24.62
C MET A 356 14.35 -24.21 -24.30
N GLU A 357 13.66 -23.06 -24.29
CA GLU A 357 14.22 -21.76 -23.89
C GLU A 357 14.76 -21.80 -22.45
N MET A 358 14.00 -22.35 -21.49
CA MET A 358 14.46 -22.49 -20.10
C MET A 358 15.58 -23.53 -19.95
N LEU A 359 15.50 -24.65 -20.67
CA LEU A 359 16.55 -25.69 -20.64
C LEU A 359 17.87 -25.15 -21.16
N GLN A 360 17.86 -24.38 -22.25
CA GLN A 360 19.04 -23.71 -22.78
C GLN A 360 19.62 -22.73 -21.77
N SER A 361 18.77 -21.99 -21.05
CA SER A 361 19.20 -21.09 -19.96
C SER A 361 19.90 -21.87 -18.85
N VAL A 362 19.35 -23.00 -18.40
CA VAL A 362 19.95 -23.87 -17.38
C VAL A 362 21.29 -24.45 -17.85
N MET A 363 21.38 -24.88 -19.12
CA MET A 363 22.60 -25.48 -19.66
C MET A 363 23.72 -24.47 -19.90
N SER A 364 23.40 -23.17 -19.98
CA SER A 364 24.39 -22.11 -20.24
C SER A 364 25.22 -21.69 -19.03
N GLY A 365 24.90 -22.17 -17.82
CA GLY A 365 25.76 -22.16 -16.63
C GLY A 365 26.23 -20.78 -16.16
N ASP A 366 25.30 -19.92 -15.73
CA ASP A 366 25.64 -18.68 -15.00
C ASP A 366 25.60 -19.00 -13.50
N ALA A 367 26.77 -19.23 -12.91
CA ALA A 367 27.03 -19.99 -11.69
C ALA A 367 26.37 -19.49 -10.37
N ASP A 368 25.61 -18.39 -10.39
CA ASP A 368 24.88 -17.84 -9.23
C ASP A 368 23.35 -18.06 -9.33
N ASP A 369 22.85 -18.67 -10.42
CA ASP A 369 21.40 -18.80 -10.71
C ASP A 369 20.90 -20.20 -11.12
N ASP A 370 21.76 -21.22 -11.03
CA ASP A 370 21.49 -22.59 -11.51
C ASP A 370 20.31 -23.27 -10.79
N ASP A 371 20.23 -23.19 -9.46
CA ASP A 371 19.15 -23.82 -8.69
C ASP A 371 17.77 -23.23 -9.03
N ARG A 372 17.70 -21.91 -9.24
CA ARG A 372 16.43 -21.23 -9.54
C ARG A 372 15.98 -21.41 -10.97
N SER A 373 16.92 -21.42 -11.91
CA SER A 373 16.65 -21.73 -13.32
C SER A 373 16.13 -23.16 -13.45
N PHE A 374 16.74 -24.10 -12.71
CA PHE A 374 16.26 -25.48 -12.64
C PHE A 374 14.85 -25.58 -12.02
N MET A 375 14.57 -24.88 -10.92
CA MET A 375 13.24 -24.87 -10.31
C MET A 375 12.18 -24.26 -11.24
N ASN A 376 12.50 -23.20 -11.98
CA ASN A 376 11.59 -22.64 -12.99
C ASN A 376 11.27 -23.63 -14.11
N LEU A 377 12.29 -24.35 -14.60
CA LEU A 377 12.12 -25.42 -15.58
C LEU A 377 11.25 -26.56 -15.02
N PHE A 378 11.51 -26.98 -13.78
CA PHE A 378 10.72 -27.99 -13.09
C PHE A 378 9.23 -27.60 -13.01
N HIS A 379 8.94 -26.38 -12.56
CA HIS A 379 7.56 -25.88 -12.51
C HIS A 379 6.90 -25.81 -13.89
N LEU A 380 7.65 -25.49 -14.95
CA LEU A 380 7.10 -25.44 -16.31
C LEU A 380 6.77 -26.84 -16.86
N VAL A 381 7.64 -27.82 -16.63
CA VAL A 381 7.38 -29.22 -17.00
C VAL A 381 6.18 -29.77 -16.24
N GLN A 382 6.10 -29.48 -14.94
CA GLN A 382 4.97 -29.89 -14.12
C GLN A 382 3.67 -29.21 -14.58
N ALA A 383 3.71 -27.91 -14.88
CA ALA A 383 2.58 -27.18 -15.44
C ALA A 383 2.10 -27.78 -16.76
N GLN A 384 3.01 -28.20 -17.66
CA GLN A 384 2.65 -28.90 -18.89
C GLN A 384 1.91 -30.20 -18.59
N ALA A 385 2.42 -31.03 -17.68
CA ALA A 385 1.81 -32.31 -17.31
C ALA A 385 0.41 -32.12 -16.70
N SER A 386 0.30 -31.23 -15.72
CA SER A 386 -0.97 -30.87 -15.06
C SER A 386 -1.99 -30.34 -16.07
N PHE A 387 -1.57 -29.45 -16.98
CA PHE A 387 -2.44 -28.87 -18.01
C PHE A 387 -2.98 -29.93 -18.97
N HIS A 388 -2.11 -30.79 -19.52
CA HIS A 388 -2.54 -31.82 -20.47
C HIS A 388 -3.35 -32.93 -19.80
N LYS A 389 -3.06 -33.27 -18.54
CA LYS A 389 -3.91 -34.18 -17.74
C LYS A 389 -5.35 -33.66 -17.67
N GLU A 390 -5.53 -32.38 -17.41
CA GLU A 390 -6.85 -31.78 -17.28
C GLU A 390 -7.57 -31.65 -18.63
N VAL A 391 -6.83 -31.37 -19.71
CA VAL A 391 -7.35 -31.48 -21.09
C VAL A 391 -7.87 -32.89 -21.38
N LEU A 392 -7.08 -33.92 -21.05
CA LEU A 392 -7.47 -35.32 -21.22
C LEU A 392 -8.72 -35.67 -20.42
N TYR A 393 -8.79 -35.24 -19.16
CA TYR A 393 -9.94 -35.46 -18.29
C TYR A 393 -11.22 -34.86 -18.91
N LEU A 394 -11.15 -33.61 -19.38
CA LEU A 394 -12.28 -32.96 -20.04
C LEU A 394 -12.68 -33.66 -21.35
N THR A 395 -11.73 -34.12 -22.17
CA THR A 395 -12.07 -34.86 -23.39
C THR A 395 -12.70 -36.22 -23.11
N MET A 396 -12.22 -36.94 -22.10
CA MET A 396 -12.77 -38.25 -21.74
C MET A 396 -14.16 -38.13 -21.11
N ASN A 397 -14.39 -37.10 -20.30
CA ASN A 397 -15.71 -36.87 -19.68
C ASN A 397 -16.78 -36.44 -20.71
N VAL A 398 -16.39 -35.70 -21.75
CA VAL A 398 -17.29 -35.33 -22.87
C VAL A 398 -17.66 -36.55 -23.71
N LEU A 399 -16.82 -37.58 -23.77
CA LEU A 399 -17.12 -38.84 -24.47
C LEU A 399 -18.02 -39.78 -23.66
N SER A 400 -18.14 -39.56 -22.35
CA SER A 400 -18.99 -40.35 -21.44
C SER A 400 -20.38 -39.75 -21.17
N SER A 401 -20.69 -38.62 -21.81
CA SER A 401 -21.98 -37.92 -21.77
C SER A 401 -22.57 -37.84 -23.18
#